data_AF-Q5C192-F1
#
_entry.id   AF-Q5C192-F1
#
_cell.length_a   1.000
_cell.length_b   1.000
_cell.length_c   1.000
_cell.angle_alpha   90.00
_cell.angle_beta   90.00
_cell.angle_gamma   90.00
#
_symmetry.space_group_name_H-M   'P 1'
#
loop_
_entity.id
_entity.type
_entity.pdbx_description
1 polymer ?
#
loop_
_entity_poly.entity_id
_entity_poly.type
_entity_poly.pdbx_seq_one_letter_code
_entity_poly.pdbx_strand_id
1 'polypeptide(L)'
;MLVRLFCNSFMQKPNILCRRSLLPVTKFANRWYSNEQEDVRFHLMVEGYYDKASVLVEQKLMSELQSKAPDNEKAKIVKGTLNIIRPPTHIFEVNFPHKADDGTFKIIQGFRAQHSVHRRPTKGGIRYSMDVCRDEVMALAALMTYKCAVVDVPFGGAKGGIRINPKNHSQAELERITRRFALELAKQGFLGPGTDVPAPDMGTGPREMSWIADTYA
;
A
#
# COMPACT_ATOMS: atom_id res chain seq x y z
N MET A 1 -5.65 -6.77 16.77
CA MET A 1 -4.86 -7.72 17.57
C MET A 1 -3.97 -8.59 16.69
N LEU A 2 -4.51 -9.32 15.69
CA LEU A 2 -3.72 -10.19 14.79
C LEU A 2 -2.63 -9.48 13.95
N VAL A 3 -2.91 -8.30 13.38
CA VAL A 3 -1.89 -7.53 12.63
C VAL A 3 -0.71 -7.11 13.52
N ARG A 4 -0.98 -6.82 14.79
CA ARG A 4 0.03 -6.43 15.79
C ARG A 4 0.87 -7.63 16.24
N LEU A 5 0.24 -8.79 16.42
CA LEU A 5 0.91 -10.06 16.74
C LEU A 5 1.80 -10.54 15.58
N PHE A 6 1.35 -10.32 14.34
CA PHE A 6 2.12 -10.59 13.13
C PHE A 6 3.42 -9.76 13.07
N CYS A 7 3.34 -8.44 13.25
CA CYS A 7 4.51 -7.55 13.17
C CYS A 7 5.50 -7.76 14.34
N ASN A 8 5.02 -7.94 15.57
CA ASN A 8 5.89 -8.09 16.73
C ASN A 8 6.64 -9.44 16.78
N SER A 9 6.11 -10.47 16.13
CA SER A 9 6.74 -11.79 16.09
C SER A 9 7.90 -11.89 15.09
N PHE A 10 7.99 -10.94 14.16
CA PHE A 10 9.07 -10.88 13.16
C PHE A 10 10.42 -10.45 13.76
N MET A 11 10.43 -9.82 14.94
CA MET A 11 11.61 -9.13 15.50
C MET A 11 12.26 -9.82 16.72
N GLN A 12 11.70 -10.89 17.27
CA GLN A 12 12.28 -11.58 18.44
C GLN A 12 12.83 -12.97 18.12
N LYS A 13 14.06 -13.01 17.57
CA LYS A 13 15.22 -13.75 18.12
C LYS A 13 16.36 -13.91 17.07
N PRO A 14 17.62 -13.59 17.42
CA PRO A 14 18.80 -14.03 16.71
C PRO A 14 19.31 -15.38 17.25
N ASN A 15 20.01 -16.12 16.40
CA ASN A 15 20.73 -17.39 16.63
C ASN A 15 19.88 -18.66 16.80
N ILE A 16 19.89 -19.51 15.76
CA ILE A 16 20.07 -20.98 15.84
C ILE A 16 20.51 -21.48 14.44
N LEU A 17 21.57 -22.30 14.42
CA LEU A 17 22.19 -22.91 13.25
C LEU A 17 21.19 -23.68 12.37
N CYS A 18 21.23 -23.40 11.07
CA CYS A 18 20.45 -24.11 10.05
C CYS A 18 21.06 -25.48 9.72
N ARG A 19 20.41 -26.56 10.15
CA ARG A 19 20.59 -27.90 9.55
C ARG A 19 19.73 -27.97 8.28
N ARG A 20 20.39 -28.13 7.14
CA ARG A 20 19.76 -28.34 5.83
C ARG A 20 18.94 -29.64 5.82
N SER A 21 17.64 -29.52 5.55
CA SER A 21 16.83 -30.60 4.97
C SER A 21 16.13 -30.08 3.73
N LEU A 22 16.20 -30.90 2.69
CA LEU A 22 15.93 -30.59 1.29
C LEU A 22 14.42 -30.50 1.00
N LEU A 23 13.95 -29.33 0.57
CA LEU A 23 12.78 -29.15 -0.27
C LEU A 23 13.12 -28.05 -1.30
N PRO A 24 12.59 -28.11 -2.54
CA PRO A 24 13.11 -27.34 -3.66
C PRO A 24 12.64 -25.89 -3.58
N VAL A 25 13.32 -25.09 -2.74
CA VAL A 25 13.37 -23.64 -2.90
C VAL A 25 14.33 -23.41 -4.05
N THR A 26 13.78 -23.06 -5.21
CA THR A 26 14.55 -22.51 -6.32
C THR A 26 15.54 -21.47 -5.78
N LYS A 27 16.81 -21.71 -6.10
CA LYS A 27 17.97 -21.00 -5.58
C LYS A 27 17.85 -19.49 -5.84
N PHE A 28 17.45 -18.71 -4.85
CA PHE A 28 17.78 -17.29 -4.80
C PHE A 28 19.17 -17.16 -4.16
N ALA A 29 20.20 -17.39 -4.98
CA ALA A 29 21.57 -17.10 -4.62
C ALA A 29 21.83 -15.59 -4.79
N ASN A 30 22.16 -14.91 -3.69
CA ASN A 30 22.91 -13.65 -3.57
C ASN A 30 23.05 -12.79 -4.85
N ARG A 31 21.95 -12.23 -5.36
CA ARG A 31 21.98 -11.24 -6.43
C ARG A 31 21.06 -10.07 -6.04
N TRP A 32 21.66 -8.98 -5.59
CA TRP A 32 20.95 -7.81 -5.03
C TRP A 32 20.44 -6.83 -6.11
N TYR A 33 20.49 -7.21 -7.39
CA TYR A 33 19.95 -6.43 -8.52
C TYR A 33 19.33 -7.38 -9.55
N SER A 34 18.07 -7.12 -9.92
CA SER A 34 17.36 -7.81 -10.99
C SER A 34 17.95 -7.42 -12.36
N ASN A 35 18.14 -8.39 -13.24
CA ASN A 35 18.31 -8.14 -14.67
C ASN A 35 16.91 -7.90 -15.29
N GLU A 36 16.80 -7.17 -16.40
CA GLU A 36 15.54 -6.81 -17.08
C GLU A 36 14.61 -8.00 -17.41
N GLN A 37 15.12 -9.25 -17.42
CA GLN A 37 14.36 -10.47 -17.70
C GLN A 37 13.72 -11.14 -16.46
N GLU A 38 13.97 -10.64 -15.25
CA GLU A 38 13.44 -11.19 -14.00
C GLU A 38 12.65 -10.15 -13.17
N ASP A 39 12.08 -9.13 -13.81
CA ASP A 39 11.35 -8.10 -13.08
C ASP A 39 9.94 -8.61 -12.67
N VAL A 40 9.84 -9.06 -11.42
CA VAL A 40 8.58 -9.51 -10.83
C VAL A 40 7.70 -8.29 -10.57
N ARG A 41 6.42 -8.35 -10.95
CA ARG A 41 5.46 -7.28 -10.64
C ARG A 41 5.52 -6.91 -9.16
N PHE A 42 5.60 -5.62 -8.87
CA PHE A 42 5.88 -5.14 -7.52
C PHE A 42 4.87 -5.65 -6.47
N HIS A 43 3.57 -5.74 -6.83
CA HIS A 43 2.55 -6.27 -5.92
C HIS A 43 2.80 -7.75 -5.56
N LEU A 44 3.20 -8.59 -6.52
CA LEU A 44 3.51 -10.00 -6.29
C LEU A 44 4.73 -10.16 -5.39
N MET A 45 5.72 -9.28 -5.51
CA MET A 45 6.88 -9.29 -4.63
C MET A 45 6.47 -9.01 -3.17
N VAL A 46 5.61 -8.00 -2.95
CA VAL A 46 5.11 -7.68 -1.60
C VAL A 46 4.25 -8.81 -1.04
N GLU A 47 3.39 -9.41 -1.87
CA GLU A 47 2.63 -10.60 -1.49
C GLU A 47 3.54 -11.79 -1.13
N GLY A 48 4.64 -12.01 -1.85
CA GLY A 48 5.60 -13.06 -1.54
C GLY A 48 6.28 -12.87 -0.17
N TYR A 49 6.54 -11.64 0.25
CA TYR A 49 7.00 -11.36 1.62
C TYR A 49 5.92 -11.63 2.65
N TYR A 50 4.67 -11.25 2.36
CA TYR A 50 3.54 -11.52 3.23
C TYR A 50 3.32 -13.04 3.42
N ASP A 51 3.40 -13.82 2.36
CA ASP A 51 3.22 -15.27 2.37
C ASP A 51 4.30 -15.99 3.21
N LYS A 52 5.55 -15.54 3.11
CA LYS A 52 6.61 -16.08 3.97
C LYS A 52 6.35 -15.78 5.43
N ALA A 53 5.92 -14.56 5.74
CA ALA A 53 5.65 -14.15 7.10
C ALA A 53 4.38 -14.82 7.69
N SER A 54 3.34 -15.06 6.87
CA SER A 54 2.10 -15.70 7.31
C SER A 54 2.34 -17.13 7.81
N VAL A 55 3.19 -17.89 7.12
CA VAL A 55 3.59 -19.25 7.54
C VAL A 55 4.33 -19.23 8.89
N LEU A 56 5.19 -18.24 9.13
CA LEU A 56 5.98 -18.15 10.36
C LEU A 56 5.11 -17.84 11.58
N VAL A 57 4.07 -17.02 11.42
CA VAL A 57 3.25 -16.56 12.55
C VAL A 57 2.00 -17.41 12.79
N GLU A 58 1.63 -18.30 11.85
CA GLU A 58 0.40 -19.08 11.91
C GLU A 58 0.27 -19.86 13.23
N GLN A 59 1.33 -20.58 13.61
CA GLN A 59 1.36 -21.37 14.84
C GLN A 59 1.19 -20.50 16.09
N LYS A 60 1.83 -19.34 16.11
CA LYS A 60 1.72 -18.39 17.23
C LYS A 60 0.31 -17.81 17.33
N LEU A 61 -0.27 -17.40 16.20
CA LEU A 61 -1.63 -16.87 16.14
C LEU A 61 -2.68 -17.89 16.58
N MET A 62 -2.49 -19.17 16.27
CA MET A 62 -3.37 -20.24 16.76
C MET A 62 -3.31 -20.39 18.28
N SER A 63 -2.11 -20.30 18.87
CA SER A 63 -1.93 -20.42 20.32
C SER A 63 -2.49 -19.23 21.11
N GLU A 64 -2.45 -18.03 20.54
CA GLU A 64 -2.92 -16.78 21.17
C GLU A 64 -4.42 -16.53 20.96
N LEU A 65 -5.10 -17.35 20.14
CA LEU A 65 -6.52 -17.20 19.86
C LEU A 65 -7.35 -17.62 21.08
N GLN A 66 -8.01 -16.65 21.71
CA GLN A 66 -8.84 -16.82 22.93
C GLN A 66 -10.16 -17.61 22.71
N SER A 67 -10.33 -18.24 21.54
CA SER A 67 -11.53 -19.04 21.23
C SER A 67 -11.48 -20.42 21.89
N LYS A 68 -12.64 -20.89 22.36
CA LYS A 68 -12.84 -22.28 22.85
C LYS A 68 -13.03 -23.30 21.72
N ALA A 69 -13.00 -22.87 20.46
CA ALA A 69 -13.17 -23.73 19.29
C ALA A 69 -12.06 -24.81 19.20
N PRO A 70 -12.34 -25.96 18.57
CA PRO A 70 -11.34 -26.99 18.30
C PRO A 70 -10.21 -26.47 17.40
N ASP A 71 -9.01 -27.04 17.50
CA ASP A 71 -7.81 -26.54 16.81
C ASP A 71 -7.95 -26.47 15.28
N ASN A 72 -8.71 -27.38 14.68
CA ASN A 72 -9.02 -27.34 13.24
C ASN A 72 -9.79 -26.07 12.85
N GLU A 73 -10.75 -25.65 13.67
CA GLU A 73 -11.51 -24.43 13.43
C GLU A 73 -10.67 -23.18 13.69
N LYS A 74 -9.81 -23.19 14.72
CA LYS A 74 -8.83 -22.12 14.95
C LYS A 74 -7.92 -21.91 13.74
N ALA A 75 -7.39 -23.00 13.16
CA ALA A 75 -6.56 -22.93 11.98
C ALA A 75 -7.30 -22.30 10.78
N LYS A 76 -8.57 -22.68 10.57
CA LYS A 76 -9.42 -22.08 9.52
C LYS A 76 -9.64 -20.59 9.74
N ILE A 77 -9.90 -20.17 10.99
CA ILE A 77 -10.10 -18.76 11.34
C ILE A 77 -8.81 -17.96 11.08
N VAL A 78 -7.66 -18.47 11.52
CA VAL A 78 -6.36 -17.80 11.32
C VAL A 78 -6.03 -17.68 9.83
N LYS A 79 -6.10 -18.78 9.07
CA LYS A 79 -5.87 -18.76 7.62
C LYS A 79 -6.85 -17.84 6.89
N GLY A 80 -8.14 -17.91 7.23
CA GLY A 80 -9.17 -17.05 6.64
C GLY A 80 -8.89 -15.57 6.90
N THR A 81 -8.49 -15.23 8.13
CA THR A 81 -8.15 -13.84 8.51
C THR A 81 -6.92 -13.35 7.75
N LEU A 82 -5.87 -14.18 7.63
CA LEU A 82 -4.67 -13.83 6.87
C LEU A 82 -4.97 -13.64 5.39
N ASN A 83 -5.87 -14.43 4.81
CA ASN A 83 -6.32 -14.26 3.43
C ASN A 83 -7.13 -12.98 3.21
N ILE A 84 -7.91 -12.54 4.20
CA ILE A 84 -8.65 -11.26 4.15
C ILE A 84 -7.70 -10.06 4.19
N ILE A 85 -6.59 -10.16 4.94
CA ILE A 85 -5.60 -9.07 5.07
C ILE A 85 -4.74 -8.90 3.81
N ARG A 86 -4.60 -9.95 3.00
CA ARG A 86 -3.69 -10.00 1.84
C ARG A 86 -4.04 -9.00 0.74
N PRO A 87 -5.25 -8.99 0.16
CA PRO A 87 -5.56 -8.08 -0.94
C PRO A 87 -5.92 -6.68 -0.43
N PRO A 88 -5.71 -5.63 -1.24
CA PRO A 88 -6.21 -4.31 -0.91
C PRO A 88 -7.75 -4.27 -0.94
N THR A 89 -8.35 -3.57 0.02
CA THR A 89 -9.81 -3.49 0.19
C THR A 89 -10.47 -2.69 -0.94
N HIS A 90 -9.89 -1.54 -1.31
CA HIS A 90 -10.44 -0.68 -2.37
C HIS A 90 -9.33 -0.15 -3.27
N ILE A 91 -9.61 -0.07 -4.57
CA ILE A 91 -8.75 0.57 -5.56
C ILE A 91 -9.63 1.46 -6.41
N PHE A 92 -9.29 2.73 -6.44
CA PHE A 92 -9.95 3.73 -7.25
C PHE A 92 -9.00 4.19 -8.35
N GLU A 93 -9.48 4.13 -9.58
CA GLU A 93 -8.81 4.62 -10.77
C GLU A 93 -9.70 5.69 -11.40
N VAL A 94 -9.08 6.81 -11.78
CA VAL A 94 -9.79 7.94 -12.36
C VAL A 94 -9.03 8.50 -13.54
N ASN A 95 -9.76 8.78 -14.60
CA ASN A 95 -9.29 9.53 -15.76
C ASN A 95 -10.05 10.86 -15.78
N PHE A 96 -9.34 11.98 -15.76
CA PHE A 96 -9.96 13.30 -15.77
C PHE A 96 -9.31 14.22 -16.82
N PRO A 97 -10.10 15.09 -17.45
CA PRO A 97 -9.57 16.05 -18.42
C PRO A 97 -8.83 17.19 -17.71
N HIS A 98 -7.73 17.61 -18.33
CA HIS A 98 -6.93 18.76 -17.93
C HIS A 98 -6.71 19.66 -19.13
N LYS A 99 -6.93 20.96 -18.95
CA LYS A 99 -6.58 22.00 -19.92
C LYS A 99 -5.19 22.53 -19.60
N ALA A 100 -4.25 22.27 -20.51
CA ALA A 100 -2.90 22.79 -20.45
C ALA A 100 -2.87 24.30 -20.74
N ASP A 101 -1.77 24.96 -20.41
CA ASP A 101 -1.58 26.40 -20.56
C ASP A 101 -1.58 26.82 -22.05
N ASP A 102 -1.19 25.92 -22.95
CA ASP A 102 -1.28 26.10 -24.42
C ASP A 102 -2.71 25.98 -24.97
N GLY A 103 -3.69 25.71 -24.10
CA GLY A 103 -5.09 25.54 -24.45
C GLY A 103 -5.47 24.12 -24.90
N THR A 104 -4.50 23.20 -25.01
CA THR A 104 -4.78 21.80 -25.37
C THR A 104 -5.43 21.05 -24.22
N PHE A 105 -6.28 20.07 -24.55
CA PHE A 105 -6.90 19.19 -23.56
C PHE A 105 -6.19 17.84 -23.54
N LYS A 106 -5.80 17.39 -22.34
CA LYS A 106 -5.13 16.11 -22.11
C LYS A 106 -5.90 15.33 -21.05
N ILE A 107 -5.94 14.01 -21.17
CA ILE A 107 -6.47 13.13 -20.13
C ILE A 107 -5.34 12.76 -19.18
N ILE A 108 -5.57 12.89 -17.89
CA ILE A 108 -4.64 12.47 -16.85
C ILE A 108 -5.25 11.29 -16.10
N GLN A 109 -4.42 10.27 -15.90
CA GLN A 109 -4.77 9.08 -15.13
C GLN A 109 -4.25 9.21 -13.70
N GLY A 110 -5.11 8.91 -12.74
CA GLY A 110 -4.80 8.90 -11.32
C GLY A 110 -5.32 7.64 -10.64
N PHE A 111 -4.66 7.26 -9.53
CA PHE A 111 -4.95 6.06 -8.76
C PHE A 111 -4.93 6.38 -7.27
N ARG A 112 -5.80 5.71 -6.50
CA ARG A 112 -5.75 5.65 -5.03
C ARG A 112 -6.15 4.25 -4.58
N ALA A 113 -5.27 3.56 -3.87
CA ALA A 113 -5.57 2.27 -3.25
C ALA A 113 -5.63 2.42 -1.73
N GLN A 114 -6.63 1.80 -1.12
CA GLN A 114 -6.74 1.59 0.32
C GLN A 114 -6.56 0.11 0.58
N HIS A 115 -5.43 -0.26 1.19
CA HIS A 115 -5.12 -1.65 1.42
C HIS A 115 -5.96 -2.24 2.55
N SER A 116 -6.00 -1.56 3.70
CA SER A 116 -6.74 -2.06 4.86
C SER A 116 -7.45 -0.93 5.59
N VAL A 117 -8.70 -1.18 5.96
CA VAL A 117 -9.54 -0.28 6.77
C VAL A 117 -9.68 -0.75 8.22
N HIS A 118 -8.86 -1.70 8.66
CA HIS A 118 -8.88 -2.23 10.05
C HIS A 118 -8.66 -1.16 11.11
N ARG A 119 -8.00 -0.06 10.74
CA ARG A 119 -7.88 1.18 11.49
C ARG A 119 -8.18 2.33 10.54
N ARG A 120 -9.07 3.24 10.96
CA ARG A 120 -9.37 4.47 10.22
C ARG A 120 -8.79 5.67 10.99
N PRO A 121 -8.30 6.70 10.28
CA PRO A 121 -8.27 6.84 8.82
C PRO A 121 -7.19 5.97 8.14
N THR A 122 -7.30 5.79 6.82
CA THR A 122 -6.20 5.26 6.02
C THR A 122 -5.17 6.35 5.74
N LYS A 123 -3.90 5.98 5.62
CA LYS A 123 -2.78 6.91 5.45
C LYS A 123 -1.90 6.49 4.29
N GLY A 124 -1.61 7.44 3.39
CA GLY A 124 -0.85 7.16 2.19
C GLY A 124 -0.43 8.39 1.41
N GLY A 125 0.82 8.40 0.93
CA GLY A 125 1.32 9.49 0.09
C GLY A 125 0.68 9.55 -1.30
N ILE A 126 0.81 10.68 -2.00
CA ILE A 126 0.46 10.84 -3.43
C ILE A 126 1.75 11.04 -4.24
N ARG A 127 1.99 10.18 -5.23
CA ARG A 127 3.18 10.20 -6.09
C ARG A 127 2.90 10.82 -7.45
N TYR A 128 3.75 11.71 -7.93
CA TYR A 128 3.77 12.17 -9.33
C TYR A 128 4.94 11.53 -10.06
N SER A 129 4.65 10.54 -10.91
CA SER A 129 5.63 9.93 -11.81
C SER A 129 4.93 9.33 -13.03
N MET A 130 5.65 9.20 -14.14
CA MET A 130 5.17 8.48 -15.33
C MET A 130 5.09 6.96 -15.12
N ASP A 131 5.83 6.45 -14.13
CA ASP A 131 5.89 5.03 -13.77
C ASP A 131 4.70 4.59 -12.90
N VAL A 132 3.87 5.53 -12.45
CA VAL A 132 2.70 5.24 -11.63
C VAL A 132 1.78 4.31 -12.41
N CYS A 133 1.56 3.13 -11.83
CA CYS A 133 0.61 2.14 -12.32
C CYS A 133 -0.22 1.55 -11.17
N ARG A 134 -1.33 0.90 -11.51
CA ARG A 134 -2.23 0.27 -10.53
C ARG A 134 -1.48 -0.67 -9.58
N ASP A 135 -0.61 -1.51 -10.13
CA ASP A 135 0.14 -2.53 -9.38
C ASP A 135 1.12 -1.90 -8.38
N GLU A 136 1.81 -0.82 -8.79
CA GLU A 136 2.73 -0.10 -7.91
C GLU A 136 1.97 0.51 -6.72
N VAL A 137 0.84 1.17 -6.99
CA VAL A 137 0.04 1.83 -5.96
C VAL A 137 -0.56 0.82 -4.98
N MET A 138 -0.98 -0.36 -5.45
CA MET A 138 -1.44 -1.45 -4.57
C MET A 138 -0.32 -1.95 -3.65
N ALA A 139 0.87 -2.22 -4.21
CA ALA A 139 2.02 -2.70 -3.46
C ALA A 139 2.44 -1.71 -2.37
N LEU A 140 2.50 -0.43 -2.72
CA LEU A 140 2.84 0.65 -1.78
C LEU A 140 1.76 0.84 -0.71
N ALA A 141 0.49 0.67 -1.03
CA ALA A 141 -0.59 0.73 -0.05
C ALA A 141 -0.52 -0.43 0.97
N ALA A 142 -0.16 -1.63 0.52
CA ALA A 142 0.09 -2.77 1.40
C ALA A 142 1.27 -2.50 2.34
N LEU A 143 2.39 -2.01 1.80
CA LEU A 143 3.55 -1.61 2.59
C LEU A 143 3.22 -0.54 3.63
N MET A 144 2.34 0.42 3.32
CA MET A 144 1.88 1.41 4.30
C MET A 144 1.12 0.77 5.47
N THR A 145 0.33 -0.29 5.22
CA THR A 145 -0.38 -1.01 6.30
C THR A 145 0.62 -1.69 7.22
N TYR A 146 1.56 -2.45 6.65
CA TYR A 146 2.54 -3.18 7.44
C TYR A 146 3.51 -2.24 8.17
N LYS A 147 3.95 -1.16 7.50
CA LYS A 147 4.79 -0.14 8.12
C LYS A 147 4.10 0.49 9.33
N CYS A 148 2.85 0.94 9.20
CA CYS A 148 2.10 1.52 10.30
C CYS A 148 1.92 0.52 11.45
N ALA A 149 1.70 -0.76 11.16
CA ALA A 149 1.62 -1.80 12.18
C ALA A 149 2.95 -2.06 12.90
N VAL A 150 4.09 -1.99 12.20
CA VAL A 150 5.43 -2.14 12.78
C VAL A 150 5.77 -1.00 13.75
N VAL A 151 5.41 0.24 13.40
CA VAL A 151 5.68 1.41 14.25
C VAL A 151 4.52 1.77 15.19
N ASP A 152 3.55 0.87 15.35
CA ASP A 152 2.37 1.03 16.20
C ASP A 152 1.53 2.31 15.93
N VAL A 153 1.57 2.83 14.70
CA VAL A 153 0.75 3.98 14.27
C VAL A 153 -0.68 3.51 13.92
N PRO A 154 -1.73 4.20 14.41
CA PRO A 154 -3.09 3.71 14.31
C PRO A 154 -3.78 4.01 12.96
N PHE A 155 -3.13 3.73 11.83
CA PHE A 155 -3.68 3.95 10.50
C PHE A 155 -3.70 2.70 9.63
N GLY A 156 -4.73 2.59 8.79
CA GLY A 156 -4.75 1.67 7.66
C GLY A 156 -3.81 2.17 6.56
N GLY A 157 -3.26 1.27 5.73
CA GLY A 157 -2.41 1.69 4.63
C GLY A 157 -3.20 2.14 3.41
N ALA A 158 -2.80 3.26 2.82
CA ALA A 158 -3.24 3.70 1.52
C ALA A 158 -2.07 4.20 0.68
N LYS A 159 -2.28 4.41 -0.61
CA LYS A 159 -1.34 5.10 -1.49
C LYS A 159 -2.10 5.67 -2.67
N GLY A 160 -1.66 6.81 -3.19
CA GLY A 160 -2.13 7.32 -4.47
C GLY A 160 -0.98 7.71 -5.39
N GLY A 161 -1.31 7.89 -6.65
CA GLY A 161 -0.40 8.42 -7.65
C GLY A 161 -1.12 9.03 -8.83
N ILE A 162 -0.50 10.01 -9.45
CA ILE A 162 -0.95 10.63 -10.70
C ILE A 162 0.14 10.39 -11.74
N ARG A 163 -0.27 9.89 -12.90
CA ARG A 163 0.65 9.51 -13.98
C ARG A 163 1.07 10.72 -14.80
N ILE A 164 1.97 11.53 -14.24
CA ILE A 164 2.50 12.75 -14.86
C ILE A 164 3.99 12.91 -14.54
N ASN A 165 4.71 13.64 -15.40
CA ASN A 165 6.03 14.16 -15.08
C ASN A 165 5.88 15.61 -14.57
N PRO A 166 6.10 15.90 -13.28
CA PRO A 166 5.89 17.24 -12.73
C PRO A 166 6.81 18.30 -13.32
N LYS A 167 7.94 17.91 -13.97
CA LYS A 167 8.85 18.84 -14.63
C LYS A 167 8.31 19.39 -15.96
N ASN A 168 7.34 18.71 -16.56
CA ASN A 168 6.75 19.08 -17.85
C ASN A 168 5.52 19.99 -17.71
N HIS A 169 5.15 20.35 -16.47
CA HIS A 169 3.96 21.11 -16.16
C HIS A 169 4.33 22.40 -15.44
N SER A 170 3.60 23.48 -15.74
CA SER A 170 3.71 24.72 -14.97
C SER A 170 3.15 24.53 -13.56
N GLN A 171 3.47 25.45 -12.64
CA GLN A 171 2.89 25.39 -11.30
C GLN A 171 1.36 25.53 -11.32
N ALA A 172 0.84 26.36 -12.22
CA ALA A 172 -0.60 26.57 -12.38
C ALA A 172 -1.30 25.31 -12.94
N GLU A 173 -0.65 24.59 -13.85
CA GLU A 173 -1.15 23.29 -14.32
C GLU A 173 -1.18 22.27 -13.18
N LEU A 174 -0.07 22.13 -12.44
CA LEU A 174 0.02 21.20 -11.31
C LEU A 174 -1.04 21.48 -10.26
N GLU A 175 -1.33 22.76 -9.98
CA GLU A 175 -2.42 23.14 -9.06
C GLU A 175 -3.77 22.63 -9.58
N ARG A 176 -4.14 22.95 -10.83
CA ARG A 176 -5.42 22.51 -11.41
C ARG A 176 -5.55 20.99 -11.41
N ILE A 177 -4.47 20.26 -11.72
CA ILE A 177 -4.43 18.80 -11.69
C ILE A 177 -4.65 18.27 -10.27
N THR A 178 -3.91 18.81 -9.30
CA THR A 178 -3.97 18.37 -7.89
C THR A 178 -5.34 18.62 -7.30
N ARG A 179 -5.92 19.81 -7.52
CA ARG A 179 -7.26 20.17 -7.04
C ARG A 179 -8.32 19.30 -7.70
N ARG A 180 -8.24 19.07 -9.01
CA ARG A 180 -9.20 18.20 -9.70
C ARG A 180 -9.13 16.77 -9.17
N PHE A 181 -7.93 16.23 -8.96
CA PHE A 181 -7.74 14.91 -8.38
C PHE A 181 -8.31 14.83 -6.95
N ALA A 182 -8.06 15.83 -6.11
CA ALA A 182 -8.62 15.90 -4.75
C ALA A 182 -10.16 15.88 -4.75
N LEU A 183 -10.81 16.60 -5.67
CA LEU A 183 -12.27 16.57 -5.82
C LEU A 183 -12.78 15.19 -6.21
N GLU A 184 -12.14 14.50 -7.15
CA GLU A 184 -12.56 13.15 -7.55
C GLU A 184 -12.38 12.15 -6.39
N LEU A 185 -11.31 12.27 -5.60
CA LEU A 185 -11.12 11.46 -4.40
C LEU A 185 -12.19 11.75 -3.33
N ALA A 186 -12.50 13.02 -3.08
CA ALA A 186 -13.49 13.42 -2.08
C ALA A 186 -14.89 12.89 -2.42
N LYS A 187 -15.32 13.02 -3.68
CA LYS A 187 -16.62 12.52 -4.15
C LYS A 187 -16.80 11.01 -3.93
N GLN A 188 -15.71 10.24 -4.01
CA GLN A 188 -15.72 8.79 -3.87
C GLN A 188 -15.34 8.30 -2.47
N GLY A 189 -15.15 9.20 -1.49
CA GLY A 189 -14.81 8.84 -0.11
C GLY A 189 -13.35 8.42 0.11
N PHE A 190 -12.46 8.72 -0.83
CA PHE A 190 -11.00 8.49 -0.77
C PHE A 190 -10.21 9.70 -0.25
N LEU A 191 -10.91 10.72 0.28
CA LEU A 191 -10.32 11.87 0.94
C LEU A 191 -11.22 12.31 2.10
N GLY A 192 -10.66 12.42 3.29
CA GLY A 192 -11.33 12.98 4.46
C GLY A 192 -10.63 12.65 5.78
N PRO A 193 -10.81 13.48 6.83
CA PRO A 193 -10.06 13.36 8.08
C PRO A 193 -10.32 12.05 8.82
N GLY A 194 -11.54 11.51 8.72
CA GLY A 194 -11.94 10.24 9.31
C GLY A 194 -11.88 9.03 8.36
N THR A 195 -11.61 9.26 7.07
CA THR A 195 -11.65 8.22 6.03
C THR A 195 -10.27 7.90 5.50
N ASP A 196 -9.65 8.85 4.79
CA ASP A 196 -8.36 8.68 4.11
C ASP A 196 -7.61 10.02 4.09
N VAL A 197 -6.40 10.03 4.65
CA VAL A 197 -5.56 11.22 4.81
C VAL A 197 -4.29 11.10 3.96
N PRO A 198 -4.22 11.84 2.83
CA PRO A 198 -3.04 11.90 1.98
C PRO A 198 -1.79 12.47 2.66
N ALA A 199 -0.64 12.26 2.03
CA ALA A 199 0.67 12.79 2.43
C ALA A 199 1.51 13.07 1.16
N PRO A 200 2.64 13.78 1.29
CA PRO A 200 3.60 13.87 0.20
C PRO A 200 4.30 12.52 -0.06
N ASP A 201 4.77 12.36 -1.29
CA ASP A 201 5.68 11.31 -1.77
C ASP A 201 6.50 11.88 -2.94
N MET A 202 7.25 11.05 -3.66
CA MET A 202 7.98 11.42 -4.88
C MET A 202 7.16 12.32 -5.81
N GLY A 203 7.70 13.51 -6.09
CA GLY A 203 7.08 14.50 -6.99
C GLY A 203 5.99 15.37 -6.34
N THR A 204 5.68 15.20 -5.06
CA THR A 204 4.76 16.06 -4.30
C THR A 204 5.39 16.52 -2.98
N GLY A 205 4.94 17.66 -2.48
CA GLY A 205 5.44 18.27 -1.26
C GLY A 205 4.37 19.05 -0.49
N PRO A 206 4.78 19.98 0.39
CA PRO A 206 3.85 20.80 1.17
C PRO A 206 2.91 21.63 0.30
N ARG A 207 3.36 22.06 -0.88
CA ARG A 207 2.56 22.82 -1.85
C ARG A 207 1.34 22.03 -2.32
N GLU A 208 1.52 20.81 -2.79
CA GLU A 208 0.42 19.96 -3.24
C GLU A 208 -0.52 19.61 -2.09
N MET A 209 0.02 19.38 -0.89
CA MET A 209 -0.81 19.14 0.30
C MET A 209 -1.65 20.36 0.68
N SER A 210 -1.11 21.58 0.51
CA SER A 210 -1.85 22.82 0.71
C SER A 210 -3.03 22.92 -0.24
N TRP A 211 -2.85 22.61 -1.53
CA TRP A 211 -3.94 22.63 -2.50
C TRP A 211 -5.01 21.57 -2.22
N ILE A 212 -4.60 20.37 -1.77
CA ILE A 212 -5.56 19.32 -1.40
C ILE A 212 -6.39 19.74 -0.20
N ALA A 213 -5.76 20.30 0.84
CA ALA A 213 -6.45 20.77 2.03
C ALA A 213 -7.44 21.90 1.70
N ASP A 214 -7.00 22.89 0.92
CA ASP A 214 -7.83 24.03 0.48
C ASP A 214 -8.99 23.61 -0.42
N THR A 215 -8.86 22.51 -1.17
CA THR A 215 -9.94 22.01 -2.03
C THR A 215 -10.95 21.14 -1.29
N TYR A 216 -10.55 20.56 -0.14
CA TYR A 216 -11.41 19.71 0.67
C TYR A 216 -12.20 20.51 1.73
N ALA A 217 -11.62 21.59 2.25
CA ALA A 217 -12.23 22.48 3.24
C ALA A 217 -13.48 23.19 2.70
#